data_AF-A0A5C5XKR4-F1
#
_entry.id   AF-A0A5C5XKR4-F1
#
_cell.length_a   1.000
_cell.length_b   1.000
_cell.length_c   1.000
_cell.angle_alpha   90.00
_cell.angle_beta   90.00
_cell.angle_gamma   90.00
#
_symmetry.space_group_name_H-M   'P 1'
#
loop_
_entity.id
_entity.type
_entity.pdbx_description
1 polymer ?
#
loop_
_entity_poly.entity_id
_entity_poly.type
_entity_poly.pdbx_seq_one_letter_code
_entity_poly.pdbx_strand_id
1 'polypeptide(L)'
;MDPFRFAPELFEIRTEVMERLSEEGFEWLSHYSSVDPIHDDFGIEVCGIHEQIDAQLILLLLIRMFPDWSPGCLCYKDYGCDPGWKAKVFRDPPRERECWETAG
;
A
#
# COMPACT_ATOMS: atom_id res chain seq x y z
N MET A 1 11.11 6.63 -20.86
CA MET A 1 10.05 5.74 -20.34
C MET A 1 10.57 4.32 -20.41
N ASP A 2 10.71 3.66 -19.25
CA ASP A 2 10.87 2.20 -19.21
C ASP A 2 9.53 1.57 -19.66
N PRO A 3 9.53 0.41 -20.34
CA PRO A 3 8.31 -0.31 -20.64
C PRO A 3 7.54 -0.67 -19.36
N PHE A 4 6.20 -0.64 -19.43
CA PHE A 4 5.32 -1.16 -18.39
C PHE A 4 5.73 -2.59 -18.02
N ARG A 5 5.84 -2.88 -16.72
CA ARG A 5 6.23 -4.20 -16.22
C ARG A 5 5.07 -4.87 -15.54
N PHE A 6 4.39 -5.76 -16.25
CA PHE A 6 3.33 -6.56 -15.65
C PHE A 6 3.89 -7.66 -14.76
N ALA A 7 3.49 -7.66 -13.48
CA ALA A 7 3.83 -8.69 -12.49
C ALA A 7 2.54 -9.38 -12.00
N PRO A 8 2.10 -10.50 -12.63
CA PRO A 8 0.86 -11.20 -12.28
C PRO A 8 0.86 -11.77 -10.85
N GLU A 9 2.02 -12.09 -10.29
CA GLU A 9 2.19 -12.58 -8.92
C GLU A 9 1.66 -11.58 -7.86
N LEU A 10 1.57 -10.29 -8.20
CA LEU A 10 1.03 -9.28 -7.29
C LEU A 10 -0.47 -9.49 -7.02
N PHE A 11 -1.21 -10.24 -7.85
CA PHE A 11 -2.61 -10.56 -7.56
C PHE A 11 -2.76 -11.58 -6.42
N GLU A 12 -1.82 -12.52 -6.29
CA GLU A 12 -1.78 -13.46 -5.18
C GLU A 12 -1.41 -12.70 -3.89
N ILE A 13 -0.39 -11.84 -3.96
CA ILE A 13 0.01 -10.95 -2.87
C ILE A 13 -1.13 -10.04 -2.42
N ARG A 14 -1.89 -9.46 -3.36
CA ARG A 14 -3.09 -8.66 -3.05
C ARG A 14 -4.09 -9.46 -2.22
N THR A 15 -4.34 -10.70 -2.60
CA THR A 15 -5.29 -11.58 -1.90
C THR A 15 -4.80 -11.87 -0.48
N GLU A 16 -3.52 -12.21 -0.32
CA GLU A 16 -2.90 -12.43 0.98
C GLU A 16 -2.94 -11.18 1.88
N VAL A 17 -2.68 -9.99 1.32
CA VAL A 17 -2.80 -8.72 2.06
C VAL A 17 -4.23 -8.48 2.54
N MET A 18 -5.24 -8.74 1.69
CA MET A 18 -6.64 -8.60 2.11
C MET A 18 -7.02 -9.56 3.23
N GLU A 19 -6.54 -10.81 3.18
CA GLU A 19 -6.75 -11.81 4.23
C GLU A 19 -6.09 -11.38 5.54
N ARG A 20 -4.81 -10.97 5.50
CA ARG A 20 -4.07 -10.51 6.68
C ARG A 20 -4.67 -9.24 7.29
N LEU A 21 -5.15 -8.30 6.48
CA LEU A 21 -5.88 -7.12 6.98
C LEU A 21 -7.13 -7.53 7.76
N SER A 22 -7.90 -8.48 7.23
CA SER A 22 -9.09 -8.99 7.92
C SER A 22 -8.75 -9.71 9.23
N GLU A 23 -7.65 -10.46 9.29
CA GLU A 23 -7.19 -11.15 10.51
C GLU A 23 -6.77 -10.18 11.61
N GLU A 24 -6.23 -9.02 11.25
CA GLU A 24 -5.85 -7.94 12.18
C GLU A 24 -7.03 -7.01 12.55
N GLY A 25 -8.24 -7.27 12.01
CA GLY A 25 -9.47 -6.53 12.32
C GLY A 25 -9.77 -5.35 11.39
N PHE A 26 -9.02 -5.16 10.31
CA PHE A 26 -9.32 -4.13 9.31
C PHE A 26 -10.42 -4.62 8.36
N GLU A 27 -11.62 -4.07 8.53
CA GLU A 27 -12.76 -4.29 7.65
C GLU A 27 -12.67 -3.49 6.34
N TRP A 28 -12.86 -4.18 5.21
CA TRP A 28 -12.93 -3.57 3.88
C TRP A 28 -14.15 -2.64 3.75
N LEU A 29 -13.98 -1.50 3.09
CA LEU A 29 -14.93 -0.39 2.94
C LEU A 29 -15.31 0.37 4.22
N SER A 30 -14.85 -0.10 5.39
CA SER A 30 -14.90 0.65 6.65
C SER A 30 -13.57 1.35 6.92
N HIS A 31 -12.47 0.59 6.91
CA HIS A 31 -11.14 1.11 7.25
C HIS A 31 -10.32 1.51 6.03
N TYR A 32 -10.51 0.84 4.89
CA TYR A 32 -9.80 1.09 3.62
C TYR A 32 -10.69 0.80 2.42
N SER A 33 -10.40 1.40 1.26
CA SER A 33 -11.23 1.25 0.03
C SER A 33 -10.71 0.21 -0.95
N SER A 34 -9.39 0.07 -1.11
CA SER A 34 -8.80 -0.88 -2.05
C SER A 34 -7.42 -1.38 -1.62
N VAL A 35 -7.03 -2.52 -2.22
CA VAL A 35 -5.67 -3.06 -2.20
C VAL A 35 -5.27 -3.27 -3.66
N ASP A 36 -4.23 -2.57 -4.10
CA ASP A 36 -3.87 -2.42 -5.51
C ASP A 36 -2.41 -2.82 -5.78
N PRO A 37 -2.16 -3.67 -6.78
CA PRO A 37 -0.82 -3.94 -7.30
C PRO A 37 -0.19 -2.70 -7.93
N ILE A 38 1.07 -2.44 -7.59
CA ILE A 38 1.92 -1.45 -8.27
C ILE A 38 2.85 -2.22 -9.21
N HIS A 39 2.37 -2.53 -10.41
CA HIS A 39 3.07 -3.41 -11.35
C HIS A 39 4.45 -2.86 -11.78
N ASP A 40 4.53 -1.57 -12.11
CA ASP A 40 5.76 -0.97 -12.64
C ASP A 40 6.93 -0.95 -11.65
N ASP A 41 6.64 -0.82 -10.36
CA ASP A 41 7.63 -0.78 -9.27
C ASP A 41 7.65 -2.07 -8.42
N PHE A 42 6.87 -3.09 -8.80
CA PHE A 42 6.67 -4.30 -8.00
C PHE A 42 6.33 -3.99 -6.54
N GLY A 43 5.11 -3.54 -6.30
CA GLY A 43 4.65 -3.18 -4.96
C GLY A 43 3.18 -3.47 -4.71
N ILE A 44 2.75 -3.19 -3.49
CA ILE A 44 1.34 -3.24 -3.08
C ILE A 44 0.99 -1.93 -2.37
N GLU A 45 -0.22 -1.44 -2.63
CA GLU A 45 -0.78 -0.23 -2.05
C GLU A 45 -2.13 -0.54 -1.40
N VAL A 46 -2.36 -0.05 -0.19
CA VAL A 46 -3.69 -0.02 0.45
C VAL A 46 -4.17 1.43 0.42
N CYS A 47 -5.35 1.69 -0.15
CA CYS A 47 -5.88 3.04 -0.37
C CYS A 47 -7.11 3.36 0.48
N GLY A 48 -7.47 4.66 0.52
CA GLY A 48 -8.72 5.15 1.08
C GLY A 48 -8.82 4.90 2.58
N ILE A 49 -7.67 4.94 3.27
CA ILE A 49 -7.60 4.72 4.71
C ILE A 49 -8.00 6.03 5.40
N HIS A 50 -9.07 6.01 6.18
CA HIS A 50 -9.64 7.24 6.74
C HIS A 50 -8.79 7.80 7.88
N GLU A 51 -8.38 6.94 8.82
CA GLU A 51 -7.67 7.33 10.03
C GLU A 51 -6.15 7.22 9.86
N GLN A 52 -5.40 8.22 10.34
CA GLN A 52 -3.94 8.20 10.26
C GLN A 52 -3.33 7.05 11.07
N ILE A 53 -3.95 6.70 12.21
CA ILE A 53 -3.50 5.61 13.06
C ILE A 53 -3.64 4.27 12.31
N ASP A 54 -4.78 4.05 11.65
CA ASP A 54 -4.99 2.85 10.84
C ASP A 54 -3.98 2.78 9.71
N ALA A 55 -3.68 3.92 9.05
CA ALA A 55 -2.66 3.95 8.01
C ALA A 55 -1.28 3.52 8.53
N GLN A 56 -0.88 4.00 9.70
CA GLN A 56 0.37 3.60 10.34
C GLN A 56 0.39 2.11 10.69
N LEU A 57 -0.70 1.58 11.26
CA LEU A 57 -0.82 0.17 11.62
C LEU A 57 -0.81 -0.74 10.38
N ILE A 58 -1.52 -0.35 9.33
CA ILE A 58 -1.54 -1.05 8.05
C ILE A 58 -0.13 -1.05 7.43
N LEU A 59 0.59 0.09 7.43
CA LEU A 59 1.96 0.12 6.93
C LEU A 59 2.88 -0.81 7.74
N LEU A 60 2.76 -0.82 9.06
CA LEU A 60 3.54 -1.73 9.92
C LEU A 60 3.22 -3.20 9.63
N LEU A 61 1.95 -3.53 9.35
CA LEU A 61 1.55 -4.87 8.91
C LEU A 61 2.21 -5.23 7.59
N LEU A 62 2.16 -4.35 6.58
CA LEU A 62 2.80 -4.60 5.28
C LEU A 62 4.31 -4.81 5.41
N ILE A 63 5.00 -3.99 6.21
CA ILE A 63 6.44 -4.15 6.47
C ILE A 63 6.75 -5.50 7.14
N ARG A 64 5.88 -5.99 8.03
CA ARG A 64 6.05 -7.31 8.67
C ARG A 64 5.79 -8.47 7.71
N MET A 65 4.83 -8.32 6.80
CA MET A 65 4.53 -9.33 5.77
C MET A 65 5.68 -9.47 4.76
N PHE A 66 6.34 -8.35 4.44
CA PHE A 66 7.39 -8.30 3.42
C PHE A 66 8.70 -7.75 3.99
N PRO A 67 9.39 -8.50 4.87
CA PRO A 67 10.58 -8.01 5.57
C PRO A 67 11.78 -7.74 4.65
N ASP A 68 11.83 -8.40 3.49
CA ASP A 68 12.89 -8.25 2.49
C ASP A 68 12.60 -7.12 1.47
N TRP A 69 11.45 -6.46 1.59
CA TRP A 69 11.06 -5.36 0.70
C TRP A 69 11.59 -4.02 1.23
N SER A 70 11.59 -3.02 0.37
CA SER A 70 11.96 -1.67 0.76
C SER A 70 11.01 -1.12 1.83
N PRO A 71 11.52 -0.34 2.79
CA PRO A 71 10.68 0.30 3.80
C PRO A 71 9.56 1.08 3.11
N GLY A 72 8.32 0.79 3.52
CA GLY A 72 7.16 1.40 2.90
C GLY A 72 6.97 2.87 3.27
N CYS A 73 5.94 3.48 2.70
CA CYS A 73 5.61 4.88 2.94
C CYS A 73 4.10 5.09 3.15
N LEU A 74 3.77 6.23 3.75
CA LEU A 74 2.41 6.76 3.83
C LEU A 74 2.28 7.98 2.93
N CYS A 75 1.13 8.13 2.28
CA CYS A 75 0.76 9.38 1.64
C CYS A 75 -0.71 9.69 1.91
N TYR A 76 -1.04 10.97 2.11
CA TYR A 76 -2.41 11.43 2.23
C TYR A 76 -2.82 12.19 0.97
N LYS A 77 -4.05 11.97 0.50
CA LYS A 77 -4.69 12.80 -0.51
C LYS A 77 -6.11 13.11 -0.11
N ASP A 78 -6.55 14.35 -0.28
CA ASP A 78 -7.92 14.79 0.04
C ASP A 78 -8.81 14.92 -1.22
N TYR A 79 -8.32 14.47 -2.37
CA TYR A 79 -9.00 14.60 -3.66
C TYR A 79 -9.00 13.28 -4.47
N GLY A 80 -9.88 13.23 -5.48
CA GLY A 80 -10.00 12.10 -6.42
C GLY A 80 -10.95 11.00 -5.94
N CYS A 81 -10.81 9.80 -6.51
CA CYS A 81 -11.74 8.69 -6.29
C CYS A 81 -11.57 7.97 -4.94
N ASP A 82 -10.41 8.09 -4.28
CA ASP A 82 -10.10 7.43 -3.00
C ASP A 82 -9.43 8.40 -2.03
N PRO A 83 -10.12 9.48 -1.60
CA PRO A 83 -9.55 10.39 -0.61
C PRO A 83 -9.22 9.61 0.68
N GLY A 84 -8.13 9.98 1.33
CA GLY A 84 -7.61 9.32 2.51
C GLY A 84 -6.11 9.04 2.44
N TRP A 85 -5.64 8.34 3.44
CA TRP A 85 -4.29 7.81 3.53
C TRP A 85 -4.12 6.61 2.59
N LYS A 86 -2.88 6.41 2.18
CA LYS A 86 -2.42 5.20 1.51
C LYS A 86 -1.16 4.68 2.17
N ALA A 87 -1.06 3.37 2.29
CA ALA A 87 0.13 2.67 2.76
C ALA A 87 0.70 1.84 1.61
N LYS A 88 2.00 1.99 1.34
CA LYS A 88 2.67 1.31 0.22
C LYS A 88 3.91 0.58 0.69
N VAL A 89 4.20 -0.59 0.11
CA VAL A 89 5.50 -1.25 0.18
C VAL A 89 5.91 -1.70 -1.22
N PHE A 90 7.21 -1.73 -1.47
CA PHE A 90 7.80 -2.06 -2.78
C PHE A 90 8.92 -3.06 -2.59
N ARG A 91 9.04 -4.05 -3.46
CA ARG A 91 10.14 -5.01 -3.39
C ARG A 91 11.50 -4.32 -3.55
N ASP A 92 11.60 -3.47 -4.57
CA ASP A 92 12.78 -2.64 -4.82
C ASP A 92 12.46 -1.16 -4.56
N PRO A 93 13.46 -0.30 -4.30
CA PRO A 93 13.20 1.12 -4.14
C PRO A 93 12.52 1.68 -5.40
N PRO A 94 11.39 2.40 -5.27
CA PRO A 94 10.67 2.91 -6.43
C PRO A 94 11.57 3.86 -7.23
N ARG A 95 11.47 3.78 -8.55
CA ARG A 95 12.39 4.47 -9.48
C ARG A 95 12.19 5.97 -9.47
N GLU A 96 10.94 6.40 -9.35
CA GLU A 96 10.59 7.75 -9.03
C GLU A 96 10.24 7.78 -7.54
N ARG A 97 11.05 8.51 -6.77
CA ARG A 97 10.60 8.95 -5.46
C ARG A 97 9.45 9.91 -5.70
N GLU A 98 8.25 9.37 -5.77
CA GLU A 98 7.06 10.05 -5.28
C GLU A 98 7.28 10.26 -3.76
N CYS A 99 8.21 11.16 -3.43
CA CYS A 99 8.48 11.70 -2.10
C CYS A 99 7.25 12.51 -1.71
N TRP A 100 6.22 11.83 -1.24
CA TRP A 100 5.08 12.48 -0.61
C TRP A 100 5.25 12.40 0.90
N GLU A 101 5.00 13.53 1.53
CA GLU A 101 5.47 13.91 2.86
C GLU A 101 5.33 12.79 3.89
N THR A 102 6.47 12.36 4.45
CA THR A 102 6.48 11.78 5.78
C THR A 102 5.91 12.86 6.70
N ALA A 103 4.69 12.66 7.19
CA ALA A 103 4.14 13.49 8.25
C ALA A 103 5.17 13.50 9.39
N GLY A 104 5.78 14.67 9.61
CA GLY A 104 6.75 14.92 10.67
C GLY A 104 6.11 14.95 12.04
#